data_AF-A0AA50DX87-F1
#
_entry.id   AF-A0AA50DX87-F1
#
_cell.length_a   1.000
_cell.length_b   1.000
_cell.length_c   1.000
_cell.angle_alpha   90.00
_cell.angle_beta   90.00
_cell.angle_gamma   90.00
#
_symmetry.space_group_name_H-M   'P 1'
#
loop_
_entity.id
_entity.type
_entity.pdbx_description
1 polymer ?
#
loop_
_entity_poly.entity_id
_entity_poly.type
_entity_poly.pdbx_seq_one_letter_code
_entity_poly.pdbx_strand_id
1 'polypeptide(L)'
;MAKSSKNKQWLANTLLVLGSLGFAVVVAEVALRLMGVGYPSFYQVDPQRGHSLIPNFTARWTHEGNGLVSINADGLRDRHYEKDKPANTYRIVVLGDSFSEAIQVNEDETYWSGIEKIWLPVLA
;
A
#
# COMPACT_ATOMS: atom_id res chain seq x y z
N MET A 1 -13.90 56.95 -17.68
CA MET A 1 -14.04 55.60 -17.10
C MET A 1 -13.16 54.63 -17.88
N ALA A 2 -11.97 54.29 -17.38
CA ALA A 2 -11.07 53.30 -18.01
C ALA A 2 -10.24 52.60 -16.93
N LYS A 3 -10.90 51.75 -16.13
CA LYS A 3 -10.26 50.96 -15.05
C LYS A 3 -10.32 49.44 -15.30
N SER A 4 -10.90 49.03 -16.44
CA SER A 4 -11.26 47.63 -16.74
C SER A 4 -10.10 46.74 -17.21
N SER A 5 -9.04 47.28 -17.83
CA SER A 5 -7.98 46.45 -18.44
C SER A 5 -7.00 45.87 -17.41
N LYS A 6 -6.65 46.64 -16.37
CA LYS A 6 -5.71 46.21 -15.32
C LYS A 6 -6.23 45.01 -14.54
N ASN A 7 -7.51 44.99 -14.17
CA ASN A 7 -8.10 43.87 -13.43
C ASN A 7 -8.15 42.59 -14.28
N LYS A 8 -8.44 42.71 -15.59
CA LYS A 8 -8.43 41.59 -16.53
C LYS A 8 -7.02 41.02 -16.73
N GLN A 9 -6.01 41.88 -16.79
CA GLN A 9 -4.61 41.47 -16.88
C GLN A 9 -4.12 40.79 -15.60
N TRP A 10 -4.46 41.32 -14.42
CA TRP A 10 -4.15 40.68 -13.15
C TRP A 10 -4.77 39.29 -13.04
N LEU A 11 -6.06 39.16 -13.38
CA LEU A 11 -6.72 37.86 -13.42
C LEU A 11 -6.04 36.89 -14.39
N ALA A 12 -5.72 37.34 -15.61
CA ALA A 12 -5.03 36.50 -16.60
C ALA A 12 -3.65 36.04 -16.10
N ASN A 13 -2.86 36.94 -15.51
CA ASN A 13 -1.54 36.59 -14.98
C ASN A 13 -1.63 35.64 -13.78
N THR A 14 -2.59 35.85 -12.87
CA THR A 14 -2.82 34.94 -11.75
C THR A 14 -3.22 33.55 -12.25
N LEU A 15 -4.13 33.46 -13.23
CA LEU A 15 -4.52 32.18 -13.83
C LEU A 15 -3.35 31.50 -14.55
N LEU A 16 -2.50 32.26 -15.24
CA LEU A 16 -1.30 31.72 -15.89
C LEU A 16 -0.31 31.15 -14.87
N VAL A 17 -0.09 31.85 -13.75
CA VAL A 17 0.80 31.37 -12.68
C VAL A 17 0.24 30.12 -12.01
N LEU A 18 -1.04 30.11 -11.66
CA LEU A 18 -1.68 28.95 -11.05
C LEU A 18 -1.71 27.76 -12.02
N GLY A 19 -2.00 28.01 -13.29
CA GLY A 19 -2.02 27.00 -14.34
C GLY A 19 -0.63 26.43 -14.61
N SER A 20 0.41 27.26 -14.69
CA SER A 20 1.78 26.80 -14.90
C SER A 20 2.32 26.03 -13.71
N LEU A 21 2.02 26.46 -12.48
CA LEU A 21 2.39 25.73 -11.27
C LEU A 21 1.69 24.37 -11.20
N GLY A 22 0.37 24.33 -11.48
CA GLY A 22 -0.38 23.08 -11.53
C GLY A 22 0.15 22.13 -12.62
N PHE A 23 0.44 22.66 -13.81
CA PHE A 23 1.03 21.89 -14.89
C PHE A 23 2.41 21.33 -14.52
N ALA A 24 3.27 22.14 -13.90
CA ALA A 24 4.60 21.70 -13.46
C ALA A 24 4.50 20.56 -12.42
N VAL A 25 3.57 20.64 -11.47
CA VAL A 25 3.34 19.56 -10.49
C VAL A 25 2.88 18.28 -11.17
N VAL A 26 1.95 18.37 -12.14
CA VAL A 26 1.48 17.20 -12.89
C VAL A 26 2.62 16.55 -13.68
N VAL A 27 3.44 17.35 -14.37
CA VAL A 27 4.60 16.84 -15.12
C VAL A 27 5.61 16.18 -14.18
N ALA A 28 5.89 16.78 -13.02
CA ALA A 28 6.79 16.21 -12.03
C ALA A 28 6.29 14.86 -11.48
N GLU A 29 5.00 14.78 -11.09
CA GLU A 29 4.37 13.55 -10.62
C GLU A 29 4.41 12.44 -11.69
N VAL A 30 4.10 12.76 -12.95
CA VAL A 30 4.17 11.79 -14.05
C VAL A 30 5.60 11.29 -14.24
N ALA A 31 6.60 12.19 -14.21
CA ALA A 31 8.00 11.80 -14.31
C ALA A 31 8.42 10.86 -13.17
N LEU A 32 8.04 11.17 -11.92
CA LEU A 32 8.33 10.32 -10.76
C LEU A 32 7.70 8.93 -10.89
N ARG A 33 6.44 8.85 -11.35
CA ARG A 33 5.76 7.57 -11.60
C ARG A 33 6.45 6.75 -12.69
N LEU A 34 6.86 7.38 -13.78
CA LEU A 34 7.59 6.71 -14.87
C LEU A 34 8.96 6.21 -14.42
N MET A 35 9.61 6.92 -13.50
CA MET A 35 10.86 6.50 -12.87
C MET A 35 10.68 5.41 -11.80
N GLY A 36 9.44 5.01 -11.49
CA GLY A 36 9.15 4.04 -10.44
C GLY A 36 9.45 4.55 -9.03
N VAL A 37 9.54 5.87 -8.84
CA VAL A 37 9.77 6.47 -7.52
C VAL A 37 8.46 6.48 -6.76
N GLY A 38 8.35 5.57 -5.79
CA GLY A 38 7.20 5.47 -4.90
C GLY A 38 7.59 4.73 -3.63
N TYR A 39 7.19 5.27 -2.48
CA TYR A 39 7.53 4.73 -1.16
C TYR A 39 6.23 4.47 -0.39
N PRO A 40 5.46 3.42 -0.75
CA PRO A 40 4.23 3.11 -0.06
C PRO A 40 4.51 2.75 1.39
N SER A 41 3.80 3.38 2.32
CA SER A 41 3.75 2.96 3.72
C SER A 41 2.62 1.96 3.89
N PHE A 42 2.95 0.75 4.35
CA PHE A 42 1.96 -0.29 4.67
C PHE A 42 1.43 -0.18 6.09
N TYR A 43 2.01 0.71 6.91
CA TYR A 43 1.74 0.79 8.33
C TYR A 43 0.99 2.05 8.71
N GLN A 44 0.13 1.90 9.72
CA GLN A 44 -0.56 2.97 10.43
C GLN A 44 -0.33 2.84 11.94
N VAL A 45 -0.49 3.95 12.66
CA VAL A 45 -0.39 3.96 14.12
C VAL A 45 -1.56 3.17 14.72
N ASP A 46 -1.26 2.28 15.68
CA ASP A 46 -2.25 1.54 16.46
C ASP A 46 -2.07 1.85 17.95
N PRO A 47 -3.09 2.37 18.68
CA PRO A 47 -2.93 2.76 20.08
C PRO A 47 -2.60 1.62 21.04
N GLN A 48 -2.93 0.36 20.69
CA GLN A 48 -2.71 -0.81 21.55
C GLN A 48 -1.43 -1.56 21.17
N ARG A 49 -1.12 -1.62 19.89
CA ARG A 49 -0.01 -2.40 19.31
C ARG A 49 1.20 -1.54 18.92
N GLY A 50 1.07 -0.22 18.97
CA GLY A 50 2.04 0.75 18.44
C GLY A 50 1.86 0.99 16.95
N HIS A 51 1.87 -0.08 16.14
CA HIS A 51 1.61 -0.02 14.70
C HIS A 51 0.78 -1.22 14.24
N SER A 52 0.11 -1.06 13.10
CA SER A 52 -0.63 -2.11 12.41
C SER A 52 -0.56 -1.91 10.91
N LEU A 53 -0.90 -2.94 10.15
CA LEU A 53 -1.03 -2.85 8.70
C LEU A 53 -2.32 -2.09 8.34
N ILE A 54 -2.26 -1.29 7.26
CA ILE A 54 -3.42 -0.60 6.70
C ILE A 54 -4.32 -1.64 6.01
N PRO A 55 -5.58 -1.85 6.45
CA PRO A 55 -6.47 -2.81 5.82
C PRO A 55 -6.82 -2.44 4.37
N ASN A 56 -7.07 -3.45 3.53
CA ASN A 56 -7.40 -3.30 2.10
C ASN A 56 -6.37 -2.48 1.32
N PHE A 57 -5.10 -2.63 1.67
CA PHE A 57 -4.00 -1.91 1.03
C PHE A 57 -3.16 -2.87 0.20
N THR A 58 -2.95 -2.51 -1.07
CA THR A 58 -2.12 -3.27 -2.00
C THR A 58 -1.14 -2.33 -2.67
N ALA A 59 0.14 -2.64 -2.56
CA ALA A 59 1.19 -1.90 -3.23
C ALA A 59 2.43 -2.79 -3.45
N ARG A 60 3.34 -2.33 -4.31
CA ARG A 60 4.62 -2.98 -4.52
C ARG A 60 5.65 -2.42 -3.55
N TRP A 61 6.32 -3.30 -2.80
CA TRP A 61 7.48 -2.97 -2.01
C TRP A 61 8.75 -3.08 -2.87
N THR A 62 9.57 -2.03 -2.88
CA THR A 62 10.77 -1.94 -3.74
C THR A 62 12.04 -1.54 -3.00
N HIS A 63 11.97 -1.29 -1.69
CA HIS A 63 13.14 -0.88 -0.91
C HIS A 63 14.11 -2.05 -0.66
N GLU A 64 13.56 -3.21 -0.31
CA GLU A 64 14.33 -4.43 -0.03
C GLU A 64 13.58 -5.61 -0.66
N GLY A 65 14.18 -6.28 -1.64
CA GLY A 65 13.45 -7.26 -2.46
C GLY A 65 12.46 -6.61 -3.42
N ASN A 66 11.42 -7.35 -3.82
CA ASN A 66 10.40 -6.89 -4.75
C ASN A 66 9.11 -7.69 -4.59
N GLY A 67 8.36 -7.40 -3.53
CA GLY A 67 7.09 -8.05 -3.22
C GLY A 67 5.90 -7.23 -3.70
N LEU A 68 4.96 -7.86 -4.41
CA LEU A 68 3.59 -7.35 -4.49
C LEU A 68 2.88 -7.75 -3.20
N VAL A 69 2.55 -6.75 -2.40
CA VAL A 69 2.03 -6.94 -1.04
C VAL A 69 0.56 -6.58 -1.02
N SER A 70 -0.25 -7.45 -0.45
CA SER A 70 -1.67 -7.21 -0.23
C SER A 70 -2.02 -7.45 1.23
N ILE A 71 -2.77 -6.52 1.82
CA ILE A 71 -3.29 -6.61 3.18
C ILE A 71 -4.81 -6.74 3.10
N ASN A 72 -5.36 -7.78 3.72
CA ASN A 72 -6.79 -8.01 3.71
C ASN A 72 -7.57 -7.02 4.60
N ALA A 73 -8.90 -7.17 4.62
CA ALA A 73 -9.80 -6.31 5.39
C ALA A 73 -9.61 -6.41 6.92
N ASP A 74 -9.00 -7.50 7.41
CA ASP A 74 -8.71 -7.69 8.83
C ASP A 74 -7.33 -7.13 9.23
N GLY A 75 -6.58 -6.56 8.29
CA GLY A 75 -5.24 -6.04 8.54
C GLY A 75 -4.18 -7.13 8.62
N LEU A 76 -4.41 -8.29 8.00
CA LEU A 76 -3.44 -9.37 7.87
C LEU A 76 -2.84 -9.40 6.46
N ARG A 77 -1.55 -9.76 6.38
CA ARG A 77 -0.86 -10.03 5.12
C ARG A 77 -1.07 -11.50 4.71
N ASP A 78 -2.29 -11.80 4.33
CA ASP A 78 -2.73 -13.11 3.81
C ASP A 78 -4.14 -12.92 3.22
N ARG A 79 -4.70 -13.98 2.66
CA ARG A 79 -6.12 -14.07 2.32
C ARG A 79 -7.03 -13.76 3.51
N HIS A 80 -8.30 -13.46 3.22
CA HIS A 80 -9.32 -13.34 4.25
C HIS A 80 -9.65 -14.70 4.85
N TYR A 81 -9.87 -14.73 6.17
CA TYR A 81 -10.35 -15.90 6.90
C TYR A 81 -11.64 -15.56 7.62
N GLU A 82 -12.68 -16.37 7.40
CA GLU A 82 -13.95 -16.24 8.12
C GLU A 82 -13.73 -16.22 9.64
N LYS A 83 -14.49 -15.41 10.38
CA LYS A 83 -14.33 -15.37 11.85
C LYS A 83 -14.74 -16.70 12.47
N ASP A 84 -15.88 -17.23 12.02
CA ASP A 84 -16.36 -18.53 12.44
C ASP A 84 -15.43 -19.63 11.95
N LYS A 85 -14.95 -20.44 12.90
CA LYS A 85 -14.02 -21.53 12.63
C LYS A 85 -14.80 -22.80 12.29
N PRO A 86 -14.70 -23.33 11.06
CA PRO A 86 -15.37 -24.57 10.72
C PRO A 86 -14.86 -25.75 11.57
N ALA A 87 -15.72 -26.73 11.80
CA ALA A 87 -15.33 -27.97 12.46
C ALA A 87 -14.19 -28.66 11.68
N ASN A 88 -13.34 -29.40 12.39
CA ASN A 88 -12.20 -30.12 11.81
C ASN A 88 -11.22 -29.25 11.01
N THR A 89 -11.14 -27.95 11.31
CA THR A 89 -10.18 -27.03 10.67
C THR A 89 -9.06 -26.66 11.64
N TYR A 90 -7.83 -26.61 11.14
CA TYR A 90 -6.69 -26.03 11.86
C TYR A 90 -6.48 -24.58 11.41
N ARG A 91 -6.20 -23.68 12.36
CA ARG A 91 -5.79 -22.31 12.08
C ARG A 91 -4.43 -22.11 12.69
N ILE A 92 -3.49 -21.64 11.88
CA ILE A 92 -2.12 -21.38 12.29
C ILE A 92 -1.96 -19.87 12.30
N VAL A 93 -1.52 -19.33 13.43
CA VAL A 93 -1.12 -17.93 13.54
C VAL A 93 0.40 -17.90 13.56
N VAL A 94 0.98 -17.08 12.70
CA VAL A 94 2.42 -16.86 12.63
C VAL A 94 2.74 -15.57 13.38
N LEU A 95 3.56 -15.67 14.42
CA LEU A 95 4.06 -14.53 15.19
C LEU A 95 5.57 -14.48 15.06
N GLY A 96 6.09 -13.28 14.78
CA GLY A 96 7.52 -13.07 14.61
C GLY A 96 7.83 -11.61 14.33
N ASP A 97 8.82 -11.40 13.47
CA ASP A 97 9.37 -10.09 13.12
C ASP A 97 9.18 -9.82 11.61
N SER A 98 10.05 -8.98 11.05
CA SER A 98 10.05 -8.64 9.62
C SER A 98 10.19 -9.85 8.69
N PHE A 99 10.79 -10.96 9.12
CA PHE A 99 10.87 -12.19 8.31
C PHE A 99 9.55 -12.95 8.28
N SER A 100 8.74 -12.83 9.33
CA SER A 100 7.40 -13.41 9.36
C SER A 100 6.39 -12.55 8.60
N GLU A 101 6.59 -11.24 8.57
CA GLU A 101 5.84 -10.37 7.66
C GLU A 101 6.27 -10.56 6.20
N ALA A 102 7.57 -10.73 5.95
CA ALA A 102 8.20 -11.01 4.66
C ALA A 102 7.67 -10.11 3.53
N ILE A 103 7.72 -8.79 3.78
CA ILE A 103 7.29 -7.75 2.84
C ILE A 103 8.10 -7.72 1.54
N GLN A 104 9.30 -8.30 1.57
CA GLN A 104 10.27 -8.34 0.50
C GLN A 104 9.92 -9.30 -0.65
N VAL A 105 8.98 -10.23 -0.46
CA VAL A 105 8.59 -11.26 -1.44
C VAL A 105 7.09 -11.25 -1.73
N ASN A 106 6.62 -11.94 -2.79
CA ASN A 106 5.18 -12.08 -3.05
C ASN A 106 4.55 -13.07 -2.05
N GLU A 107 3.23 -12.97 -1.82
CA GLU A 107 2.47 -13.78 -0.84
C GLU A 107 2.60 -15.30 -1.04
N ASP A 108 2.91 -15.79 -2.24
CA ASP A 108 3.06 -17.21 -2.53
C ASP A 108 4.48 -17.76 -2.29
N GLU A 109 5.48 -16.89 -2.11
CA GLU A 109 6.91 -17.22 -1.89
C GLU A 109 7.29 -17.26 -0.40
N THR A 110 6.47 -16.60 0.39
CA THR A 110 6.21 -16.73 1.82
C THR A 110 6.33 -18.16 2.40
N TYR A 111 7.08 -18.31 3.51
CA TYR A 111 7.24 -19.62 4.15
C TYR A 111 5.94 -20.17 4.75
N TRP A 112 5.05 -19.30 5.23
CA TRP A 112 3.80 -19.66 5.89
C TRP A 112 2.73 -20.04 4.87
N SER A 113 2.77 -19.46 3.67
CA SER A 113 2.05 -19.97 2.50
C SER A 113 2.52 -21.37 2.10
N GLY A 114 3.78 -21.72 2.39
CA GLY A 114 4.33 -23.07 2.23
C GLY A 114 3.86 -24.08 3.29
N ILE A 115 3.58 -23.63 4.52
CA ILE A 115 3.15 -24.51 5.63
C ILE A 115 1.88 -25.27 5.26
N GLU A 116 0.89 -24.58 4.67
CA GLU A 116 -0.36 -25.21 4.22
C GLU A 116 -0.09 -26.39 3.27
N LYS A 117 0.82 -26.22 2.30
CA LYS A 117 1.17 -27.27 1.32
C LYS A 117 1.84 -28.49 1.98
N ILE A 118 2.63 -28.28 3.02
CA ILE A 118 3.39 -29.35 3.70
C ILE A 118 2.53 -30.11 4.71
N TRP A 119 1.57 -29.43 5.36
CA TRP A 119 0.81 -29.99 6.48
C TRP A 119 -0.52 -30.64 6.05
N LEU A 120 -1.10 -30.26 4.91
CA LEU A 120 -2.32 -30.88 4.37
C LEU A 120 -2.26 -32.42 4.28
N PRO A 121 -1.13 -33.07 3.92
CA PRO A 121 -1.00 -34.53 3.92
C PRO A 121 -0.86 -35.18 5.30
N VAL A 122 -0.52 -34.41 6.35
CA VAL A 122 -0.20 -34.93 7.69
C VAL A 122 -1.41 -34.86 8.63
N LEU A 123 -2.37 -33.98 8.34
CA LEU A 123 -3.56 -33.73 9.14
C LEU A 123 -4.85 -34.34 8.57
N ALA A 124 -4.77 -34.99 7.40
CA ALA A 124 -5.86 -35.73 6.76
C ALA A 124 -5.79 -37.23 7.12
#